data_AF-A0A2E9KUT6-F1
#
_entry.id   AF-A0A2E9KUT6-F1
#
_cell.length_a   1.000
_cell.length_b   1.000
_cell.length_c   1.000
_cell.angle_alpha   90.00
_cell.angle_beta   90.00
_cell.angle_gamma   90.00
#
_symmetry.space_group_name_H-M   'P 1'
#
loop_
_entity.id
_entity.type
_entity.pdbx_description
1 polymer ?
#
loop_
_entity_poly.entity_id
_entity_poly.type
_entity_poly.pdbx_seq_one_letter_code
_entity_poly.pdbx_strand_id
1 'polypeptide(L)'
;MNTGERCIMPRKKVKKSTKATASKKRVKLEDLSQAHGKEEKFRPTTLDQIWGDTGLSKYSTLEESEYEGSLDEMNKSDLQTHATQVGIIPVDNRDMLTQRLVREFRNHVNSFRAPQERKQANRNMSKEVSRILAEGR
;
A
#
# COMPACT_ATOMS: atom_id res chain seq x y z
N MET A 1 53.38 55.11 -31.00
CA MET A 1 54.18 54.72 -29.82
C MET A 1 53.44 55.16 -28.56
N ASN A 2 53.60 54.39 -27.47
CA ASN A 2 53.07 54.58 -26.11
C ASN A 2 51.67 54.07 -25.76
N THR A 3 51.68 52.79 -25.43
CA THR A 3 51.04 52.12 -24.29
C THR A 3 50.77 53.00 -23.06
N GLY A 4 49.54 52.93 -22.55
CA GLY A 4 49.18 53.41 -21.21
C GLY A 4 48.39 52.33 -20.47
N GLU A 5 49.11 51.40 -19.85
CA GLU A 5 48.56 50.38 -18.95
C GLU A 5 47.97 51.06 -17.70
N ARG A 6 46.67 50.89 -17.45
CA ARG A 6 46.05 51.26 -16.17
C ARG A 6 46.01 50.03 -15.27
N CYS A 7 46.79 50.08 -14.20
CA CYS A 7 46.88 49.08 -13.14
C CYS A 7 45.53 48.97 -12.40
N ILE A 8 44.89 47.80 -12.43
CA ILE A 8 43.67 47.49 -11.67
C ILE A 8 44.08 46.70 -10.42
N MET A 9 43.94 47.31 -9.24
CA MET A 9 44.17 46.62 -7.96
C MET A 9 42.97 45.75 -7.56
N PRO A 10 43.16 44.53 -7.01
CA PRO A 10 42.05 43.68 -6.58
C PRO A 10 41.50 44.10 -5.20
N ARG A 11 40.17 44.32 -5.11
CA ARG A 11 39.44 44.57 -3.85
C ARG A 11 39.22 43.26 -3.07
N LYS A 12 39.70 43.23 -1.82
CA LYS A 12 39.55 42.12 -0.87
C LYS A 12 38.08 41.96 -0.43
N LYS A 13 37.46 40.80 -0.69
CA LYS A 13 36.08 40.50 -0.24
C LYS A 13 36.07 40.18 1.26
N VAL A 14 35.35 41.00 2.05
CA VAL A 14 35.09 40.75 3.47
C VAL A 14 33.94 39.74 3.59
N LYS A 15 34.20 38.55 4.14
CA LYS A 15 33.16 37.55 4.45
C LYS A 15 32.46 37.94 5.75
N LYS A 16 31.19 38.32 5.67
CA LYS A 16 30.35 38.60 6.84
C LYS A 16 29.85 37.27 7.42
N SER A 17 30.35 36.87 8.59
CA SER A 17 29.88 35.68 9.30
C SER A 17 28.56 36.00 10.01
N THR A 18 27.48 35.36 9.57
CA THR A 18 26.19 35.39 10.27
C THR A 18 26.12 34.21 11.24
N LYS A 19 26.01 34.53 12.53
CA LYS A 19 25.88 33.59 13.64
C LYS A 19 24.56 32.81 13.50
N ALA A 20 24.63 31.48 13.42
CA ALA A 20 23.46 30.62 13.26
C ALA A 20 22.67 30.53 14.57
N THR A 21 21.41 30.98 14.56
CA THR A 21 20.43 30.73 15.60
C THR A 21 19.91 29.30 15.47
N ALA A 22 20.00 28.50 16.53
CA ALA A 22 19.57 27.11 16.57
C ALA A 22 18.04 27.00 16.30
N SER A 23 17.68 26.61 15.08
CA SER A 23 16.30 26.27 14.74
C SER A 23 15.96 24.92 15.37
N LYS A 24 14.91 24.86 16.21
CA LYS A 24 14.35 23.59 16.71
C LYS A 24 14.06 22.68 15.51
N LYS A 25 14.67 21.48 15.52
CA LYS A 25 14.54 20.46 14.47
C LYS A 25 13.07 20.05 14.37
N ARG A 26 12.43 20.35 13.25
CA ARG A 26 11.08 19.87 12.94
C ARG A 26 11.18 18.35 12.76
N VAL A 27 10.47 17.59 13.59
CA VAL A 27 10.36 16.14 13.43
C VAL A 27 9.70 15.89 12.08
N LYS A 28 10.40 15.22 11.18
CA LYS A 28 9.88 14.92 9.86
C LYS A 28 8.81 13.85 10.02
N LEU A 29 7.72 13.96 9.27
CA LEU A 29 6.64 12.98 9.29
C LEU A 29 7.13 11.59 8.89
N GLU A 30 8.24 11.51 8.15
CA GLU A 30 8.92 10.27 7.76
C GLU A 30 9.50 9.48 8.96
N ASP A 31 9.81 10.13 10.09
CA ASP A 31 10.43 9.50 11.27
C ASP A 31 9.40 9.01 12.32
N LEU A 32 8.09 9.15 12.05
CA LEU A 32 7.01 8.75 12.96
C LEU A 32 6.68 7.25 12.79
N SER A 33 7.27 6.40 13.63
CA SER A 33 6.86 4.99 13.76
C SER A 33 5.72 4.85 14.77
N GLN A 34 4.48 4.80 14.28
CA GLN A 34 3.34 4.47 15.12
C GLN A 34 3.20 2.95 15.23
N ALA A 35 3.48 2.39 16.40
CA ALA A 35 3.13 1.00 16.70
C ALA A 35 1.61 0.91 16.91
N HIS A 36 0.88 0.34 15.95
CA HIS A 36 -0.56 0.13 16.12
C HIS A 36 -0.82 -1.14 16.95
N GLY A 37 -1.24 -0.98 18.21
CA GLY A 37 -1.54 -2.10 19.12
C GLY A 37 -2.91 -2.75 18.91
N LYS A 38 -3.48 -2.73 17.70
CA LYS A 38 -4.80 -3.29 17.43
C LYS A 38 -4.68 -4.70 16.90
N GLU A 39 -5.20 -5.68 17.65
CA GLU A 39 -5.40 -7.04 17.15
C GLU A 39 -6.48 -7.05 16.05
N GLU A 40 -6.11 -7.55 14.86
CA GLU A 40 -7.03 -7.68 13.74
C GLU A 40 -7.94 -8.88 13.94
N LYS A 41 -9.13 -8.62 14.50
CA LYS A 41 -10.23 -9.59 14.53
C LYS A 41 -10.93 -9.55 13.17
N PHE A 42 -10.73 -10.59 12.38
CA PHE A 42 -11.41 -10.77 11.09
C PHE A 42 -12.80 -11.38 11.33
N ARG A 43 -13.77 -10.96 10.52
CA ARG A 43 -15.09 -11.59 10.50
C ARG A 43 -15.19 -12.55 9.33
N PRO A 44 -15.84 -13.70 9.50
CA PRO A 44 -16.12 -14.55 8.37
C PRO A 44 -17.09 -13.85 7.42
N THR A 45 -16.78 -13.88 6.12
CA THR A 45 -17.58 -13.21 5.08
C THR A 45 -18.41 -14.18 4.26
N THR A 46 -17.97 -15.43 4.16
CA THR A 46 -18.64 -16.47 3.37
C THR A 46 -19.36 -17.47 4.29
N LEU A 47 -20.44 -18.07 3.77
CA LEU A 47 -21.19 -19.11 4.48
C LEU A 47 -20.31 -20.32 4.80
N ASP A 48 -19.45 -20.71 3.86
CA ASP A 48 -18.48 -21.80 4.05
C ASP A 48 -17.51 -21.51 5.20
N GLN A 49 -17.07 -20.26 5.35
CA GLN A 49 -16.22 -19.86 6.48
C GLN A 49 -16.96 -19.92 7.82
N ILE A 50 -18.27 -19.63 7.85
CA ILE A 50 -19.12 -19.83 9.04
C ILE A 50 -19.24 -21.32 9.36
N TRP A 51 -19.20 -22.18 8.34
CA TRP A 51 -19.19 -23.64 8.49
C TRP A 51 -17.81 -24.24 8.76
N GLY A 52 -16.78 -23.41 8.93
CA GLY A 52 -15.44 -23.86 9.31
C GLY A 52 -14.53 -24.15 8.13
N ASP A 53 -14.89 -23.74 6.90
CA ASP A 53 -13.93 -23.72 5.79
C ASP A 53 -12.82 -22.68 6.08
N THR A 54 -11.58 -23.13 5.95
CA THR A 54 -10.39 -22.31 6.11
C THR A 54 -9.99 -21.61 4.81
N GLY A 55 -10.70 -21.87 3.70
CA GLY A 55 -10.44 -21.28 2.39
C GLY A 55 -9.30 -21.95 1.63
N LEU A 56 -8.77 -23.06 2.17
CA LEU A 56 -7.69 -23.86 1.56
C LEU A 56 -8.20 -24.81 0.47
N SER A 57 -9.51 -25.01 0.35
CA SER A 57 -10.13 -25.98 -0.57
C SER A 57 -9.78 -25.77 -2.03
N LYS A 58 -9.55 -24.52 -2.45
CA LYS A 58 -9.40 -24.15 -3.88
C LYS A 58 -7.95 -24.02 -4.34
N TYR A 59 -7.06 -23.53 -3.48
CA TYR A 59 -5.68 -23.21 -3.83
C TYR A 59 -4.65 -23.93 -2.95
N SER A 60 -5.09 -24.70 -1.95
CA SER A 60 -4.27 -25.36 -0.92
C SER A 60 -3.44 -24.44 -0.02
N THR A 61 -3.29 -23.17 -0.40
CA THR A 61 -2.48 -22.15 0.29
C THR A 61 -3.26 -20.85 0.46
N LEU A 62 -2.81 -20.02 1.40
CA LEU A 62 -3.30 -18.65 1.65
C LEU A 62 -2.18 -17.61 1.48
N GLU A 63 -1.00 -18.08 1.08
CA GLU A 63 0.22 -17.31 0.92
C GLU A 63 0.52 -17.20 -0.58
N GLU A 64 0.82 -15.98 -1.01
CA GLU A 64 0.89 -15.68 -2.44
C GLU A 64 2.17 -16.23 -3.08
N SER A 65 3.30 -16.18 -2.39
CA SER A 65 4.57 -16.64 -2.97
C SER A 65 4.60 -18.15 -3.17
N GLU A 66 4.01 -18.93 -2.24
CA GLU A 66 3.84 -20.37 -2.38
C GLU A 66 2.91 -20.72 -3.56
N TYR A 67 1.87 -19.91 -3.81
CA TYR A 67 0.98 -20.09 -4.96
C TYR A 67 1.68 -19.76 -6.28
N GLU A 68 2.44 -18.66 -6.35
CA GLU A 68 3.24 -18.31 -7.54
C GLU A 68 4.27 -19.42 -7.86
N GLY A 69 4.97 -19.95 -6.85
CA GLY A 69 5.89 -21.07 -7.04
C GLY A 69 5.19 -22.32 -7.59
N SER A 70 3.98 -22.62 -7.12
CA SER A 70 3.17 -23.72 -7.64
C SER A 70 2.75 -23.50 -9.10
N LEU A 71 2.41 -22.27 -9.49
CA LEU A 71 2.07 -21.91 -10.87
C LEU A 71 3.27 -22.03 -11.82
N ASP A 72 4.47 -21.73 -11.33
CA ASP A 72 5.71 -21.85 -12.10
C ASP A 72 6.10 -23.30 -12.41
N GLU A 73 5.76 -24.24 -11.53
CA GLU A 73 5.97 -25.67 -11.74
C GLU A 73 4.96 -26.29 -12.73
N MET A 74 3.76 -25.74 -12.85
CA MET A 74 2.70 -26.26 -13.73
C MET A 74 2.99 -26.05 -15.22
N ASN A 75 2.70 -27.07 -16.04
CA ASN A 75 2.77 -26.95 -17.51
C ASN A 75 1.59 -26.13 -18.07
N LYS A 76 1.66 -25.75 -19.36
CA LYS A 76 0.56 -24.99 -20.02
C LYS A 76 -0.79 -25.69 -19.92
N SER A 77 -0.84 -27.01 -20.18
CA SER A 77 -2.08 -27.79 -20.11
C SER A 77 -2.64 -27.84 -18.69
N ASP A 78 -1.76 -27.98 -17.71
CA ASP A 78 -2.12 -28.03 -16.29
C ASP A 78 -2.66 -26.67 -15.83
N LEU A 79 -2.02 -25.56 -16.23
CA LEU A 79 -2.52 -24.21 -15.98
C LEU A 79 -3.91 -23.97 -16.56
N GLN A 80 -4.19 -24.45 -17.77
CA GLN A 80 -5.51 -24.31 -18.37
C GLN A 80 -6.58 -25.14 -17.64
N THR A 81 -6.21 -26.34 -17.20
CA THR A 81 -7.08 -27.20 -16.39
C THR A 81 -7.37 -26.56 -15.03
N HIS A 82 -6.32 -26.05 -14.37
CA HIS A 82 -6.44 -25.33 -13.10
C HIS A 82 -7.29 -24.06 -13.24
N ALA A 83 -7.07 -23.27 -14.30
CA ALA A 83 -7.91 -22.11 -14.59
C ALA A 83 -9.39 -22.50 -14.71
N THR A 84 -9.70 -23.61 -15.38
CA THR A 84 -11.07 -24.11 -15.49
C THR A 84 -11.63 -24.53 -14.13
N GLN A 85 -10.85 -25.22 -13.30
CA GLN A 85 -11.24 -25.61 -11.93
C GLN A 85 -11.51 -24.38 -11.04
N VAL A 86 -10.71 -23.33 -11.21
CA VAL A 86 -10.85 -22.08 -10.46
C VAL A 86 -11.98 -21.20 -11.00
N GLY A 87 -12.46 -21.44 -12.22
CA GLY A 87 -13.53 -20.67 -12.87
C GLY A 87 -13.02 -19.48 -13.69
N ILE A 88 -11.75 -19.50 -14.10
CA ILE A 88 -11.13 -18.51 -14.99
C ILE A 88 -11.15 -19.03 -16.43
N ILE A 89 -11.52 -18.16 -17.37
CA ILE A 89 -11.45 -18.48 -18.80
C ILE A 89 -9.99 -18.69 -19.22
N PRO A 90 -9.61 -19.88 -19.73
CA PRO A 90 -8.24 -20.15 -20.15
C PRO A 90 -7.79 -19.21 -21.27
N VAL A 91 -6.52 -18.81 -21.23
CA VAL A 91 -5.87 -17.98 -22.25
C VAL A 91 -4.62 -18.71 -22.74
N ASP A 92 -4.26 -18.54 -24.00
CA ASP A 92 -3.09 -19.20 -24.58
C ASP A 92 -1.75 -18.67 -24.08
N ASN A 93 -1.67 -17.37 -23.80
CA ASN A 93 -0.48 -16.76 -23.26
C ASN A 93 -0.35 -17.11 -21.77
N ARG A 94 0.75 -17.81 -21.43
CA ARG A 94 1.06 -18.25 -20.07
C ARG A 94 1.11 -17.07 -19.10
N ASP A 95 1.83 -16.00 -19.43
CA ASP A 95 2.05 -14.87 -18.53
C ASP A 95 0.75 -14.14 -18.19
N MET A 96 -0.16 -14.04 -19.16
CA MET A 96 -1.48 -13.47 -18.93
C MET A 96 -2.36 -14.38 -18.09
N LEU A 97 -2.24 -15.70 -18.28
CA LEU A 97 -3.01 -16.68 -17.52
C LEU A 97 -2.55 -16.73 -16.05
N THR A 98 -1.24 -16.71 -15.79
CA THR A 98 -0.68 -16.68 -14.44
C THR A 98 -1.07 -15.38 -13.71
N GLN A 99 -0.96 -14.22 -14.37
CA GLN A 99 -1.41 -12.94 -13.77
C GLN A 99 -2.90 -12.95 -13.40
N ARG A 100 -3.75 -13.57 -14.22
CA ARG A 100 -5.18 -13.73 -13.92
C ARG A 100 -5.40 -14.64 -12.73
N LEU A 101 -4.70 -15.77 -12.66
CA LEU A 101 -4.76 -16.71 -11.54
C LEU A 101 -4.33 -16.05 -10.23
N VAL A 102 -3.20 -15.33 -10.22
CA VAL A 102 -2.73 -14.58 -9.04
C VAL A 102 -3.73 -13.51 -8.63
N ARG A 103 -4.34 -12.80 -9.58
CA ARG A 103 -5.38 -11.80 -9.28
C ARG A 103 -6.60 -12.42 -8.60
N GLU A 104 -7.10 -13.55 -9.12
CA GLU A 104 -8.23 -14.25 -8.50
C GLU A 104 -7.87 -14.84 -7.14
N PHE A 105 -6.65 -15.33 -6.96
CA PHE A 105 -6.14 -15.76 -5.66
C PHE A 105 -6.16 -14.61 -4.64
N ARG A 106 -5.63 -13.43 -5.01
CA ARG A 106 -5.67 -12.23 -4.15
C ARG A 106 -7.11 -11.85 -3.79
N ASN A 107 -8.03 -11.89 -4.76
CA ASN A 107 -9.45 -11.61 -4.51
C ASN A 107 -10.07 -12.61 -3.53
N HIS A 108 -9.73 -13.90 -3.67
CA HIS A 108 -10.13 -14.95 -2.73
C HIS A 108 -9.59 -14.63 -1.34
N VAL A 109 -8.28 -14.47 -1.15
CA VAL A 109 -7.69 -14.18 0.18
C VAL A 109 -8.30 -12.92 0.82
N ASN A 110 -8.53 -11.87 0.02
CA ASN A 110 -9.15 -10.63 0.50
C ASN A 110 -10.61 -10.83 0.94
N SER A 111 -11.35 -11.74 0.29
CA SER A 111 -12.72 -12.03 0.70
C SER A 111 -12.73 -12.70 2.08
N PHE A 112 -11.80 -13.62 2.38
CA PHE A 112 -11.70 -14.27 3.69
C PHE A 112 -11.23 -13.34 4.82
N ARG A 113 -10.45 -12.29 4.49
CA ARG A 113 -9.82 -11.37 5.47
C ARG A 113 -10.53 -10.01 5.52
N ALA A 114 -11.86 -9.99 5.60
CA ALA A 114 -12.55 -8.73 5.80
C ALA A 114 -12.26 -8.18 7.22
N PRO A 115 -11.74 -6.94 7.32
CA PRO A 115 -11.60 -6.29 8.61
C PRO A 115 -13.00 -6.14 9.22
N GLN A 116 -13.15 -6.49 10.50
CA GLN A 116 -14.39 -6.26 11.22
C GLN A 116 -14.78 -4.78 11.07
N GLU A 117 -15.90 -4.53 10.38
CA GLU A 117 -16.45 -3.19 10.23
C GLU A 117 -16.48 -2.55 11.62
N ARG A 118 -15.74 -1.45 11.77
CA ARG A 118 -16.02 -0.55 12.88
C ARG A 118 -17.44 -0.14 12.62
N LYS A 119 -18.40 -0.64 13.42
CA LYS A 119 -19.75 -0.07 13.46
C LYS A 119 -19.50 1.43 13.47
N GLN A 120 -19.79 2.12 12.37
CA GLN A 120 -19.79 3.57 12.40
C GLN A 120 -20.83 3.82 13.46
N ALA A 121 -20.39 4.15 14.67
CA ALA A 121 -21.32 4.63 15.68
C ALA A 121 -22.11 5.68 14.92
N ASN A 122 -23.43 5.51 14.80
CA ASN A 122 -24.29 6.51 14.20
C ASN A 122 -24.06 7.76 15.03
N ARG A 123 -23.05 8.54 14.62
CA ARG A 123 -22.73 9.82 15.17
C ARG A 123 -23.78 10.69 14.54
N ASN A 124 -24.97 10.64 15.12
CA ASN A 124 -25.89 11.76 15.07
C ASN A 124 -25.10 12.90 15.72
N MET A 125 -24.26 13.56 14.90
CA MET A 125 -23.44 14.67 15.34
C MET A 125 -24.41 15.68 15.95
N SER A 126 -24.16 16.12 17.18
CA SER A 126 -25.02 17.13 17.76
C SER A 126 -25.05 18.33 16.82
N LYS A 127 -26.21 18.99 16.71
CA LYS A 127 -26.42 20.12 15.78
C LYS A 127 -25.34 21.20 15.96
N GLU A 128 -24.83 21.34 17.18
CA GLU A 128 -23.73 22.23 17.55
C GLU A 128 -22.41 21.89 16.86
N VAL A 129 -21.99 20.61 16.86
CA VAL A 129 -20.75 20.21 16.18
C VAL A 129 -20.88 20.40 14.66
N SER A 130 -22.07 20.12 14.10
CA SER A 130 -22.34 20.38 12.69
C SER A 130 -22.29 21.87 12.33
N ARG A 131 -22.69 22.75 13.26
CA ARG A 131 -22.63 24.21 13.08
C ARG A 131 -21.20 24.72 13.11
N ILE A 132 -20.41 24.28 14.10
CA ILE A 132 -18.99 24.65 14.24
C ILE A 132 -18.19 24.27 12.99
N LEU A 133 -18.45 23.09 12.41
CA LEU A 133 -17.78 22.63 11.19
C LEU A 133 -18.20 23.43 9.94
N ALA A 134 -19.41 24.00 9.91
CA ALA A 134 -19.95 24.75 8.78
C ALA A 134 -19.52 26.23 8.78
N GLU A 135 -19.29 26.81 9.96
CA GLU A 135 -18.93 28.23 10.13
C GLU A 135 -17.45 28.53 9.84
N GLY A 136 -16.57 27.53 9.95
CA GLY A 136 -15.12 27.69 9.81
C GLY A 136 -14.54 27.48 8.40
N ARG A 137 -15.34 27.60 7.33
CA ARG A 137 -14.89 27.42 5.93
C ARG A 137 -14.80 28.72 5.16
#